data_AF-A0A536Q451-F1
#
_entry.id   AF-A0A536Q451-F1
#
_cell.length_a   1.000
_cell.length_b   1.000
_cell.length_c   1.000
_cell.angle_alpha   90.00
_cell.angle_beta   90.00
_cell.angle_gamma   90.00
#
_symmetry.space_group_name_H-M   'P 1'
#
loop_
_entity.id
_entity.type
_entity.pdbx_description
1 polymer ?
#
loop_
_entity_poly.entity_id
_entity_poly.type
_entity_poly.pdbx_seq_one_letter_code
_entity_poly.pdbx_strand_id
1 'polypeptide(L)'
;MYEHRGYRTLLGRIRGNIRTYIRKQLELPRQEIAELLAANKRAAIWLGIAAGLAFTTVITLVVLVIALVALVPRDWLGMVVLGLSVGAAVALLILAIRGRMILPGLFGAVVLVGIGIVAFLFLPELVLAALLLTIALSIGTGATGYSGYSKLELHGPTRTINSVKETIRWAKARLLGRSAN
;
A
#
# COMPACT_ATOMS: atom_id res chain seq x y z
N MET A 1 63.51 -33.62 10.24
CA MET A 1 63.18 -32.18 10.28
C MET A 1 62.13 -31.92 9.20
N TYR A 2 60.89 -31.59 9.56
CA TYR A 2 59.81 -31.36 8.60
C TYR A 2 59.77 -29.90 8.14
N GLU A 3 60.07 -29.68 6.85
CA GLU A 3 60.10 -28.37 6.21
C GLU A 3 58.70 -27.80 5.93
N HIS A 4 58.46 -26.57 6.37
CA HIS A 4 57.21 -25.83 6.23
C HIS A 4 57.03 -25.22 4.82
N ARG A 5 56.90 -26.05 3.77
CA ARG A 5 56.39 -25.59 2.47
C ARG A 5 54.85 -25.61 2.49
N GLY A 6 54.20 -24.46 2.33
CA GLY A 6 52.85 -24.46 1.71
C GLY A 6 51.79 -23.51 2.23
N TYR A 7 51.97 -22.77 3.32
CA TYR A 7 50.89 -21.90 3.84
C TYR A 7 50.72 -20.59 3.05
N ARG A 8 51.81 -19.96 2.61
CA ARG A 8 51.77 -18.72 1.81
C ARG A 8 51.20 -18.94 0.40
N THR A 9 51.48 -20.09 -0.21
CA THR A 9 50.96 -20.45 -1.54
C THR A 9 49.49 -20.86 -1.50
N LEU A 10 49.03 -21.51 -0.42
CA LEU A 10 47.61 -21.80 -0.19
C LEU A 10 46.80 -20.53 0.07
N LEU A 11 47.27 -19.62 0.92
CA LEU A 11 46.59 -18.34 1.19
C LEU A 11 46.51 -17.46 -0.07
N GLY A 12 47.57 -17.42 -0.87
CA GLY A 12 47.56 -16.72 -2.16
C GLY A 12 46.54 -17.30 -3.16
N ARG A 13 46.46 -18.64 -3.25
CA ARG A 13 45.52 -19.33 -4.13
C ARG A 13 44.06 -19.20 -3.66
N ILE A 14 43.82 -19.24 -2.35
CA ILE A 14 42.50 -19.00 -1.75
C ILE A 14 42.07 -17.55 -1.96
N ARG A 15 42.94 -16.56 -1.73
CA ARG A 15 42.63 -15.14 -1.98
C ARG A 15 42.36 -14.88 -3.46
N GLY A 16 43.16 -15.47 -4.35
CA GLY A 16 42.96 -15.38 -5.80
C GLY A 16 41.63 -15.98 -6.26
N ASN A 17 41.32 -17.19 -5.82
CA ASN A 17 40.07 -17.89 -6.15
C ASN A 17 38.85 -17.19 -5.53
N ILE A 18 38.92 -16.73 -4.27
CA ILE A 18 37.82 -15.97 -3.64
C ILE A 18 37.57 -14.68 -4.41
N ARG A 19 38.61 -13.96 -4.84
CA ARG A 19 38.43 -12.72 -5.62
C ARG A 19 37.78 -12.97 -6.97
N THR A 20 38.13 -14.08 -7.64
CA THR A 20 37.49 -14.45 -8.92
C THR A 20 36.07 -14.98 -8.72
N TYR A 21 35.81 -15.76 -7.66
CA TYR A 21 34.48 -16.23 -7.31
C TYR A 21 33.54 -15.09 -6.89
N ILE A 22 33.99 -14.16 -6.05
CA ILE A 22 33.23 -12.96 -5.67
C ILE A 22 32.91 -12.11 -6.91
N ARG A 23 33.88 -11.94 -7.82
CA ARG A 23 33.67 -11.15 -9.04
C ARG A 23 32.68 -11.83 -10.00
N LYS A 24 32.80 -13.14 -10.21
CA LYS A 24 31.83 -13.92 -11.01
C LYS A 24 30.44 -13.95 -10.39
N GLN A 25 30.32 -14.08 -9.07
CA GLN A 25 29.04 -14.05 -8.37
C GLN A 25 28.39 -12.66 -8.32
N LEU A 26 29.11 -11.58 -8.63
CA LEU A 26 28.55 -10.23 -8.77
C LEU A 26 28.23 -9.87 -10.23
N GLU A 27 28.91 -10.47 -11.20
CA GLU A 27 28.65 -10.27 -12.63
C GLU A 27 27.40 -11.04 -13.10
N LEU A 28 27.22 -12.29 -12.65
CA LEU A 28 26.03 -13.10 -12.91
C LEU A 28 24.70 -12.42 -12.52
N PRO A 29 24.51 -11.91 -11.28
CA PRO A 29 23.25 -11.26 -10.90
C PRO A 29 23.02 -9.95 -11.64
N ARG A 30 24.08 -9.26 -12.09
CA ARG A 30 23.91 -8.00 -12.83
C ARG A 30 23.39 -8.25 -14.25
N GLN A 31 23.76 -9.37 -14.86
CA GLN A 31 23.23 -9.81 -16.15
C GLN A 31 21.80 -10.34 -16.01
N GLU A 32 21.52 -11.18 -15.00
CA GLU A 32 20.17 -11.68 -14.74
C GLU A 32 19.18 -10.54 -14.44
N ILE A 33 19.58 -9.55 -13.63
CA ILE A 33 18.74 -8.36 -13.37
C ILE A 33 18.53 -7.54 -14.65
N ALA A 34 19.53 -7.42 -15.53
CA ALA A 34 19.40 -6.68 -16.77
C ALA A 34 18.46 -7.38 -17.76
N GLU A 35 18.54 -8.71 -17.88
CA GLU A 35 17.61 -9.50 -18.71
C GLU A 35 16.19 -9.49 -18.16
N LEU A 36 16.01 -9.68 -16.85
CA LEU A 36 14.71 -9.61 -16.19
C LEU A 36 14.10 -8.22 -16.31
N LEU A 37 14.89 -7.15 -16.16
CA LEU A 37 14.43 -5.77 -16.31
C LEU A 37 14.12 -5.43 -17.78
N ALA A 38 14.91 -5.90 -18.74
CA ALA A 38 14.66 -5.67 -20.17
C ALA A 38 13.40 -6.41 -20.66
N ALA A 39 13.22 -7.66 -20.23
CA ALA A 39 12.01 -8.44 -20.51
C ALA A 39 10.77 -7.82 -19.85
N ASN A 40 10.89 -7.37 -18.60
CA ASN A 40 9.78 -6.78 -17.87
C ASN A 40 9.53 -5.31 -18.21
N LYS A 41 10.46 -4.58 -18.83
CA LYS A 41 10.27 -3.15 -19.15
C LYS A 41 9.07 -2.94 -20.07
N ARG A 42 8.91 -3.77 -21.10
CA ARG A 42 7.73 -3.73 -21.97
C ARG A 42 6.46 -4.08 -21.20
N ALA A 43 6.49 -5.14 -20.39
CA ALA A 43 5.34 -5.53 -19.56
C ALA A 43 4.95 -4.42 -18.57
N ALA A 44 5.93 -3.74 -17.96
CA ALA A 44 5.72 -2.63 -17.04
C ALA A 44 5.12 -1.40 -17.73
N ILE A 45 5.54 -1.10 -18.96
CA ILE A 45 4.92 -0.03 -19.77
C ILE A 45 3.46 -0.36 -20.06
N TRP A 46 3.16 -1.58 -20.50
CA TRP A 46 1.78 -2.02 -20.75
C TRP A 46 0.93 -2.04 -19.47
N LEU A 47 1.51 -2.43 -18.34
CA LEU A 47 0.86 -2.39 -17.04
C LEU A 47 0.58 -0.94 -16.60
N GLY A 48 1.51 -0.02 -16.84
CA GLY A 48 1.29 1.41 -16.61
C GLY A 48 0.16 1.98 -17.48
N ILE A 49 0.11 1.61 -18.76
CA ILE A 49 -0.97 2.00 -19.67
C ILE A 49 -2.31 1.41 -19.21
N ALA A 50 -2.34 0.12 -18.85
CA ALA A 50 -3.54 -0.54 -18.34
C ALA A 50 -4.03 0.11 -17.04
N ALA A 51 -3.12 0.46 -16.13
CA ALA A 51 -3.44 1.17 -14.91
C ALA A 51 -3.97 2.59 -15.19
N GLY A 52 -3.36 3.32 -16.13
CA GLY A 52 -3.85 4.64 -16.57
C GLY A 52 -5.23 4.57 -17.21
N LEU A 53 -5.48 3.56 -18.05
CA LEU A 53 -6.80 3.31 -18.64
C LEU A 53 -7.82 2.96 -17.56
N ALA A 54 -7.51 2.04 -16.65
CA ALA A 54 -8.37 1.68 -15.54
C ALA A 54 -8.71 2.90 -14.68
N PHE A 55 -7.72 3.75 -14.39
CA PHE A 55 -7.92 4.98 -13.63
C PHE A 55 -8.84 5.97 -14.36
N THR A 56 -8.63 6.15 -15.67
CA THR A 56 -9.51 6.97 -16.51
C THR A 56 -10.94 6.42 -16.53
N THR A 57 -11.11 5.09 -16.66
CA THR A 57 -12.43 4.44 -16.56
C THR A 57 -13.10 4.71 -15.22
N VAL A 58 -12.36 4.64 -14.11
CA VAL A 58 -12.89 4.97 -12.78
C VAL A 58 -13.33 6.43 -12.72
N ILE A 59 -12.54 7.36 -13.25
CA ILE A 59 -12.92 8.78 -13.32
C ILE A 59 -14.20 8.95 -14.14
N THR A 60 -14.28 8.33 -15.32
CA THR A 60 -15.48 8.40 -16.16
C THR A 60 -16.70 7.81 -15.46
N LEU A 61 -16.53 6.70 -14.72
CA LEU A 61 -17.59 6.10 -13.92
C LEU A 61 -18.05 7.04 -12.81
N VAL A 62 -17.12 7.69 -12.11
CA VAL A 62 -17.43 8.72 -11.11
C VAL A 62 -18.24 9.86 -11.71
N VAL A 63 -17.81 10.40 -12.85
CA VAL A 63 -18.53 11.48 -13.55
C VAL A 63 -19.91 11.00 -14.01
N LEU A 64 -20.03 9.78 -14.52
CA LEU A 64 -21.30 9.17 -14.91
C LEU A 64 -22.25 9.07 -13.71
N VAL A 65 -21.76 8.61 -12.56
CA VAL A 65 -22.56 8.53 -11.34
C VAL A 65 -23.02 9.92 -10.90
N ILE A 66 -22.14 10.93 -10.93
CA ILE A 66 -22.54 12.32 -10.63
C ILE A 66 -23.62 12.80 -11.60
N ALA A 67 -23.47 12.53 -12.89
CA ALA A 67 -24.45 12.91 -13.91
C ALA A 67 -25.81 12.21 -13.72
N LEU A 68 -25.80 10.92 -13.40
CA LEU A 68 -27.01 10.16 -13.09
C LEU A 68 -27.71 10.68 -11.82
N VAL A 69 -26.93 11.02 -10.78
CA VAL A 69 -27.46 11.62 -9.56
C VAL A 69 -27.99 13.03 -9.85
N ALA A 70 -27.36 13.81 -10.73
CA ALA A 70 -27.81 15.14 -11.11
C ALA A 70 -29.15 15.14 -11.88
N LEU A 71 -29.58 14.00 -12.43
CA LEU A 71 -30.92 13.86 -13.01
C LEU A 71 -32.01 13.73 -11.93
N VAL A 72 -31.64 13.45 -10.68
CA VAL A 72 -32.58 13.40 -9.56
C VAL A 72 -32.95 14.83 -9.17
N PRO A 73 -34.25 15.14 -8.94
CA PRO A 73 -34.65 16.49 -8.55
C PRO A 73 -33.89 16.99 -7.32
N ARG A 74 -33.43 18.25 -7.37
CA ARG A 74 -32.67 18.91 -6.28
C ARG A 74 -33.24 18.65 -4.89
N ASP A 75 -34.56 18.76 -4.75
CA ASP A 75 -35.23 18.66 -3.47
C ASP A 75 -35.00 17.29 -2.81
N TRP A 76 -35.00 16.22 -3.60
CA TRP A 76 -34.78 14.86 -3.10
C TRP A 76 -33.33 14.66 -2.67
N LEU A 77 -32.36 15.10 -3.47
CA LEU A 77 -30.94 15.03 -3.12
C LEU A 77 -30.63 15.84 -1.87
N GLY A 78 -31.21 17.04 -1.77
CA GLY A 78 -31.10 17.89 -0.62
C GLY A 78 -31.60 17.23 0.66
N MET A 79 -32.76 16.58 0.60
CA MET A 79 -33.31 15.84 1.75
C MET A 79 -32.41 14.68 2.18
N VAL A 80 -31.80 13.96 1.23
CA VAL A 80 -30.84 12.88 1.55
C VAL A 80 -29.59 13.44 2.22
N VAL A 81 -29.03 14.54 1.72
CA VAL A 81 -27.85 15.19 2.32
C VAL A 81 -28.15 15.69 3.73
N LEU A 82 -29.30 16.32 3.94
CA LEU A 82 -29.72 16.84 5.24
C LEU A 82 -30.03 15.70 6.22
N GLY A 83 -30.69 14.63 5.76
CA GLY A 83 -30.92 13.42 6.56
C GLY A 83 -29.61 12.75 6.97
N LEU A 84 -28.63 12.64 6.06
CA LEU A 84 -27.31 12.09 6.36
C LEU A 84 -26.54 12.97 7.34
N SER A 85 -26.59 14.30 7.20
CA SER A 85 -25.89 15.21 8.12
C SER A 85 -26.47 15.13 9.54
N VAL A 86 -27.79 15.07 9.66
CA VAL A 86 -28.47 14.89 10.95
C VAL A 86 -28.18 13.50 11.53
N GLY A 87 -28.27 12.45 10.72
CA GLY A 87 -27.97 11.08 11.15
C GLY A 87 -26.52 10.92 11.63
N ALA A 88 -25.56 11.50 10.90
CA ALA A 88 -24.16 11.50 11.28
C ALA A 88 -23.91 12.37 12.53
N ALA A 89 -24.60 13.51 12.70
CA ALA A 89 -24.54 14.33 13.91
C ALA A 89 -25.03 13.56 15.15
N VAL A 90 -26.13 12.79 15.01
CA VAL A 90 -26.64 11.90 16.07
C VAL A 90 -25.65 10.79 16.38
N ALA A 91 -25.09 10.13 15.36
CA ALA A 91 -24.09 9.08 15.56
C ALA A 91 -22.83 9.61 16.28
N LEU A 92 -22.38 10.81 15.89
CA LEU A 92 -21.24 11.49 16.52
C LEU A 92 -21.55 11.83 17.98
N LEU A 93 -22.77 12.28 18.29
CA LEU A 93 -23.23 12.50 19.66
C LEU A 93 -23.24 11.20 20.48
N ILE A 94 -23.75 10.09 19.93
CA ILE A 94 -23.76 8.79 20.61
C ILE A 94 -22.32 8.33 20.92
N LEU A 95 -21.41 8.45 19.95
CA LEU A 95 -19.99 8.11 20.12
C LEU A 95 -19.31 9.03 21.13
N ALA A 96 -19.62 10.33 21.11
CA ALA A 96 -19.08 11.31 22.03
C ALA A 96 -19.53 11.09 23.48
N ILE A 97 -20.80 10.73 23.69
CA ILE A 97 -21.33 10.33 25.01
C ILE A 97 -20.59 9.07 25.49
N ARG A 98 -20.42 8.07 24.62
CA ARG A 98 -19.68 6.84 24.93
C ARG A 98 -18.21 7.09 25.27
N GLY A 99 -17.59 8.08 24.62
CA GLY A 99 -16.20 8.49 24.82
C GLY A 99 -15.97 9.54 25.91
N ARG A 100 -17.01 9.95 26.66
CA ARG A 100 -16.96 11.08 27.62
C ARG A 100 -16.46 12.41 27.02
N MET A 101 -16.64 12.62 25.73
CA MET A 101 -16.21 13.81 24.98
C MET A 101 -17.43 14.64 24.53
N ILE A 102 -18.29 15.02 25.48
CA ILE A 102 -19.62 15.59 25.20
C ILE A 102 -19.55 16.97 24.52
N LEU A 103 -18.70 17.88 25.01
CA LEU A 103 -18.54 19.23 24.43
C LEU A 103 -18.10 19.20 22.94
N PRO A 104 -17.00 18.52 22.56
CA PRO A 104 -16.60 18.47 21.16
C PRO A 104 -17.58 17.66 20.30
N GLY A 105 -18.28 16.67 20.88
CA GLY A 105 -19.34 15.93 20.19
C GLY A 105 -20.55 16.80 19.83
N LEU A 106 -21.01 17.63 20.77
CA LEU A 106 -22.08 18.60 20.52
C LEU A 106 -21.68 19.63 19.47
N PHE A 107 -20.46 20.18 19.57
CA PHE A 107 -19.96 21.13 18.59
C PHE A 107 -19.90 20.50 17.19
N GLY A 108 -19.34 19.28 17.08
CA GLY A 108 -19.29 18.53 15.83
C GLY A 108 -20.67 18.26 15.24
N ALA A 109 -21.64 17.89 16.07
CA ALA A 109 -23.02 17.67 15.64
C ALA A 109 -23.69 18.94 15.10
N VAL A 110 -23.55 20.07 15.79
CA VAL A 110 -24.11 21.36 15.35
C VAL A 110 -23.47 21.79 14.02
N VAL A 111 -22.15 21.66 13.90
CA VAL A 111 -21.43 21.97 12.66
C VAL A 111 -21.90 21.08 11.51
N LEU A 112 -22.07 19.77 11.74
CA LEU A 112 -22.54 18.84 10.70
C LEU A 112 -23.94 19.20 10.21
N VAL A 113 -24.86 19.48 11.14
CA VAL A 113 -26.22 19.89 10.80
C VAL A 113 -26.21 21.21 10.04
N GLY A 114 -25.41 22.19 10.49
CA GLY A 114 -25.23 23.47 9.80
C GLY A 114 -24.73 23.30 8.37
N ILE A 115 -23.72 22.44 8.15
CA ILE A 115 -23.21 22.12 6.81
C ILE A 115 -24.31 21.49 5.95
N GLY A 116 -25.11 20.57 6.48
CA GLY A 116 -26.23 19.98 5.74
C GLY A 116 -27.32 20.98 5.35
N ILE A 117 -27.64 21.93 6.24
CA ILE A 117 -28.61 23.00 5.96
C ILE A 117 -28.06 23.96 4.90
N VAL A 118 -26.81 24.39 5.02
CA VAL A 118 -26.17 25.26 4.02
C VAL A 118 -26.10 24.54 2.67
N ALA A 119 -25.77 23.25 2.67
CA ALA A 119 -25.74 22.42 1.48
C ALA A 119 -27.11 22.34 0.80
N PHE A 120 -28.18 22.13 1.58
CA PHE A 120 -29.55 22.09 1.08
C PHE A 120 -29.99 23.41 0.44
N LEU A 121 -29.74 24.54 1.12
CA LEU A 121 -30.27 25.83 0.71
C LEU A 121 -29.47 26.45 -0.45
N PHE A 122 -28.13 26.41 -0.37
CA PHE A 122 -27.27 27.24 -1.22
C PHE A 122 -26.57 26.47 -2.35
N LEU A 123 -26.48 25.14 -2.30
CA LEU A 123 -25.72 24.41 -3.31
C LEU A 123 -26.55 24.06 -4.55
N PRO A 124 -25.96 24.21 -5.76
CA PRO A 124 -26.56 23.71 -6.99
C PRO A 124 -26.52 22.18 -7.02
N GLU A 125 -27.40 21.57 -7.82
CA GLU A 125 -27.61 20.11 -7.92
C GLU A 125 -26.31 19.32 -8.12
N LEU A 126 -25.40 19.82 -8.95
CA LEU A 126 -24.11 19.21 -9.24
C LEU A 126 -23.23 19.07 -7.99
N VAL A 127 -23.24 20.06 -7.10
CA VAL A 127 -22.40 20.04 -5.89
C VAL A 127 -23.02 19.14 -4.83
N LEU A 128 -24.36 19.10 -4.72
CA LEU A 128 -25.07 18.13 -3.88
C LEU A 128 -24.77 16.68 -4.30
N ALA A 129 -24.78 16.40 -5.62
CA ALA A 129 -24.45 15.09 -6.16
C ALA A 129 -23.00 14.68 -5.85
N ALA A 130 -22.04 15.59 -6.04
CA ALA A 130 -20.63 15.35 -5.73
C ALA A 130 -20.39 15.10 -4.22
N LEU A 131 -21.10 15.83 -3.36
CA LEU A 131 -21.02 15.69 -1.91
C LEU A 131 -21.57 14.33 -1.45
N LEU A 132 -22.73 13.91 -1.98
CA LEU A 132 -23.28 12.57 -1.73
C LEU A 132 -22.33 11.47 -2.17
N LEU A 133 -21.75 11.58 -3.36
CA LEU A 133 -20.79 10.60 -3.86
C LEU A 133 -19.54 10.53 -2.97
N THR A 134 -19.04 11.68 -2.53
CA THR A 134 -17.87 11.74 -1.63
C THR A 134 -18.17 11.04 -0.31
N ILE A 135 -19.35 11.25 0.28
CA ILE A 135 -19.78 10.54 1.50
C ILE A 135 -19.84 9.03 1.25
N ALA A 136 -20.48 8.59 0.16
CA ALA A 136 -20.61 7.17 -0.20
C ALA A 136 -19.24 6.50 -0.40
N LEU A 137 -18.33 7.13 -1.14
CA LEU A 137 -16.98 6.63 -1.38
C LEU A 137 -16.14 6.60 -0.10
N SER A 138 -16.31 7.57 0.80
CA SER A 138 -15.61 7.60 2.08
C SER A 138 -16.01 6.42 2.97
N ILE A 139 -17.30 6.11 3.03
CA ILE A 139 -17.83 4.94 3.75
C ILE A 139 -17.29 3.65 3.12
N GLY A 140 -17.36 3.53 1.78
CA GLY A 140 -16.84 2.38 1.05
C GLY A 140 -15.34 2.16 1.27
N THR A 141 -14.55 3.24 1.25
CA THR A 141 -13.10 3.18 1.50
C THR A 141 -12.80 2.75 2.93
N GLY A 142 -13.53 3.28 3.92
CA GLY A 142 -13.40 2.87 5.31
C GLY A 142 -13.70 1.38 5.51
N ALA A 143 -14.77 0.88 4.92
CA ALA A 143 -15.16 -0.53 4.99
C ALA A 143 -14.14 -1.45 4.28
N THR A 144 -13.71 -1.07 3.08
CA THR A 144 -12.76 -1.86 2.29
C THR A 144 -11.37 -1.87 2.92
N GLY A 145 -10.91 -0.72 3.44
CA GLY A 145 -9.65 -0.59 4.17
C GLY A 145 -9.63 -1.43 5.44
N TYR A 146 -10.72 -1.45 6.21
CA TYR A 146 -10.85 -2.31 7.40
C TYR A 146 -10.84 -3.81 7.03
N SER A 147 -11.49 -4.19 5.93
CA SER A 147 -11.49 -5.58 5.44
C SER A 147 -10.14 -6.02 4.85
N GLY A 148 -9.39 -5.09 4.26
CA GLY A 148 -8.07 -5.34 3.70
C GLY A 148 -7.01 -5.46 4.78
N TYR A 149 -7.04 -4.56 5.78
CA TYR A 149 -6.11 -4.58 6.90
C TYR A 149 -6.22 -5.87 7.72
N SER A 150 -7.44 -6.39 7.90
CA SER A 150 -7.68 -7.66 8.58
C SER A 150 -7.22 -8.90 7.81
N LYS A 151 -6.86 -8.78 6.54
CA LYS A 151 -6.41 -9.88 5.67
C LYS A 151 -4.92 -9.84 5.32
N LEU A 152 -4.18 -8.83 5.78
CA LEU A 152 -2.76 -8.71 5.51
C LEU A 152 -1.95 -9.55 6.52
N GLU A 153 -1.84 -10.85 6.26
CA GLU A 153 -0.72 -11.65 6.76
C GLU A 153 0.49 -11.43 5.84
N LEU A 154 1.37 -10.52 6.23
CA LEU A 154 2.64 -10.23 5.55
C LEU A 154 3.57 -11.46 5.61
N HIS A 155 3.41 -12.40 4.68
CA HIS A 155 4.41 -13.43 4.44
C HIS A 155 5.64 -12.81 3.77
N GLY A 156 6.69 -12.60 4.55
CA GLY A 156 7.98 -12.14 4.04
C GLY A 156 8.63 -13.15 3.07
N PRO A 157 9.54 -12.70 2.20
CA PRO A 157 10.19 -13.53 1.18
C PRO A 157 11.09 -14.61 1.81
N THR A 158 10.54 -15.80 2.00
CA THR A 158 11.20 -16.92 2.70
C THR A 158 12.38 -17.52 1.93
N ARG A 159 12.32 -17.52 0.59
CA ARG A 159 13.29 -18.22 -0.26
C ARG A 159 14.69 -17.57 -0.22
N THR A 160 14.75 -16.25 -0.26
CA THR A 160 16.00 -15.46 -0.22
C THR A 160 16.61 -15.47 1.18
N ILE A 161 15.77 -15.45 2.22
CA ILE A 161 16.22 -15.53 3.62
C ILE A 161 16.85 -16.91 3.88
N ASN A 162 16.28 -17.97 3.33
CA ASN A 162 16.79 -19.33 3.52
C ASN A 162 18.13 -19.56 2.79
N SER A 163 18.30 -19.09 1.56
CA SER A 163 19.58 -19.24 0.84
C SER A 163 20.74 -18.46 1.47
N VAL A 164 20.46 -17.26 2.01
CA VAL A 164 21.45 -16.47 2.76
C VAL A 164 21.82 -17.17 4.07
N LYS A 165 20.84 -17.69 4.81
CA LYS A 165 21.08 -18.45 6.05
C LYS A 165 21.92 -19.71 5.79
N GLU A 166 21.69 -20.40 4.67
CA GLU A 166 22.43 -21.58 4.28
C GLU A 166 23.88 -21.26 3.91
N THR A 167 24.09 -20.15 3.20
CA THR A 167 25.43 -19.63 2.85
C THR A 167 26.22 -19.24 4.10
N ILE A 168 25.60 -18.55 5.06
CA ILE A 168 26.21 -18.19 6.35
C ILE A 168 26.55 -19.45 7.15
N ARG A 169 25.66 -20.46 7.14
CA ARG A 169 25.87 -21.72 7.86
C ARG A 169 27.04 -22.51 7.28
N TRP A 170 27.14 -22.59 5.96
CA TRP A 170 28.28 -23.19 5.27
C TRP A 170 29.59 -22.43 5.58
N ALA A 171 29.57 -21.10 5.54
CA ALA A 171 30.73 -20.27 5.85
C ALA A 171 31.17 -20.43 7.31
N LYS A 172 30.22 -20.48 8.25
CA LYS A 172 30.48 -20.70 9.68
C LYS A 172 31.07 -22.09 9.93
N ALA A 173 30.52 -23.14 9.32
CA ALA A 173 31.07 -24.50 9.39
C ALA A 173 32.48 -24.58 8.83
N ARG A 174 32.77 -23.85 7.74
CA ARG A 174 34.09 -23.86 7.09
C ARG A 174 35.15 -23.06 7.86
N LEU A 175 34.76 -21.96 8.51
CA LEU A 175 35.67 -21.06 9.24
C LEU A 175 35.87 -21.50 10.70
N LEU A 176 34.82 -21.92 11.40
CA LEU A 176 34.91 -22.37 12.80
C LEU A 176 35.23 -23.88 12.91
N GLY A 177 34.88 -24.69 11.90
CA GLY A 177 35.25 -26.11 11.87
C GLY A 177 36.74 -26.36 11.64
N ARG A 178 37.55 -25.33 11.37
CA ARG A 178 39.02 -25.42 11.28
C ARG A 178 39.74 -24.89 12.52
N SER A 179 39.04 -24.34 13.51
CA SER A 179 39.63 -23.87 14.77
C SER A 179 39.36 -24.78 15.97
N ALA A 180 38.84 -25.98 15.73
CA ALA A 180 38.49 -26.95 16.76
C ALA A 180 39.18 -28.31 16.57
N ASN A 181 40.42 -28.29 16.06
CA ASN A 181 41.41 -29.36 16.21
C ASN A 181 42.81 -28.75 16.13
#